data_AF-A0A6J8BY22-F1
#
_entry.id   AF-A0A6J8BY22-F1
#
_cell.length_a   1.000
_cell.length_b   1.000
_cell.length_c   1.000
_cell.angle_alpha   90.00
_cell.angle_beta   90.00
_cell.angle_gamma   90.00
#
_symmetry.space_group_name_H-M   'P 1'
#
loop_
_entity.id
_entity.type
_entity.pdbx_description
1 polymer ?
#
loop_
_entity_poly.entity_id
_entity_poly.type
_entity_poly.pdbx_seq_one_letter_code
_entity_poly.pdbx_strand_id
1 'polypeptide(L)'
;MDKRQYNNLIQQDSISIIVENNVNTQMDTVTNSLLRAGNITIPKKLLQLKGPKWKASPEVQILLRSCRDLYKQWQEVGKQKDHPMATTLRNEKRKLRSKIRMEQAVCRQNLYQQIMDNPNFQLFYRLINRNRSNQQTSTNCLKIDEAYNFVPEEQRNSFVKYYEDLSVPKENIYENGYLNLCKIRQQLYEQAMDKEAEDPEQFTETEVMKAIGKLNTKNSADESGITAEHLQNSKSTVSSVLTSIFNNIIMKRIVPVSFKFGILTQVLKKQKDPKEGRKISEGQSNS
;
A
#
# COMPACT_ATOMS: atom_id res chain seq x y z
N MET A 1 36.93 -27.74 -9.18
CA MET A 1 35.63 -27.75 -9.87
C MET A 1 35.86 -28.28 -11.26
N ASP A 2 35.14 -29.31 -11.68
CA ASP A 2 35.34 -29.96 -12.99
C ASP A 2 34.79 -29.06 -14.12
N LYS A 3 35.39 -29.07 -15.32
CA LYS A 3 34.93 -28.24 -16.47
C LYS A 3 33.46 -28.48 -16.81
N ARG A 4 32.97 -29.71 -16.61
CA ARG A 4 31.55 -30.07 -16.79
C ARG A 4 30.65 -29.39 -15.75
N GLN A 5 31.07 -29.32 -14.49
CA GLN A 5 30.32 -28.64 -13.44
C GLN A 5 30.24 -27.13 -13.68
N TYR A 6 31.34 -26.52 -14.15
CA TYR A 6 31.38 -25.10 -14.49
C TYR A 6 30.46 -24.76 -15.68
N ASN A 7 30.47 -25.57 -16.75
CA ASN A 7 29.58 -25.37 -17.90
C ASN A 7 28.10 -25.57 -17.55
N ASN A 8 27.78 -26.52 -16.67
CA ASN A 8 26.41 -26.69 -16.16
C ASN A 8 25.96 -25.47 -15.35
N LEU A 9 26.84 -24.88 -14.54
CA LEU A 9 26.54 -23.67 -13.78
C LEU A 9 26.21 -22.49 -14.71
N ILE A 10 27.04 -22.25 -15.73
CA ILE A 10 26.81 -21.18 -16.72
C ILE A 10 25.50 -21.39 -17.48
N GLN A 11 25.19 -22.63 -17.85
CA GLN A 11 23.92 -22.93 -18.53
C GLN A 11 22.72 -22.64 -17.62
N GLN A 12 22.77 -23.03 -16.34
CA GLN A 12 21.71 -22.74 -15.38
C GLN A 12 21.51 -21.23 -15.17
N ASP A 13 22.60 -20.47 -15.04
CA ASP A 13 22.54 -19.01 -14.90
C ASP A 13 21.91 -18.34 -16.14
N SER A 14 22.29 -18.80 -17.34
CA SER A 14 21.73 -18.27 -18.59
C SER A 14 20.23 -18.54 -18.75
N ILE A 15 19.78 -19.75 -18.36
CA ILE A 15 18.36 -20.11 -18.39
C ILE A 15 17.58 -19.25 -17.38
N SER A 16 18.14 -19.06 -16.18
CA SER A 16 17.52 -18.22 -15.15
C SER A 16 17.28 -16.79 -15.63
N ILE A 17 18.29 -16.17 -16.27
CA ILE A 17 18.20 -14.81 -16.83
C ILE A 17 17.12 -14.70 -17.91
N ILE A 18 17.03 -15.68 -18.83
CA ILE A 18 16.03 -15.66 -19.90
C ILE A 18 14.62 -15.77 -19.33
N VAL A 19 14.43 -16.65 -18.34
CA VAL A 19 13.14 -16.83 -17.66
C VAL A 19 12.73 -15.54 -16.96
N GLU A 20 13.65 -14.93 -16.23
CA GLU A 20 13.40 -13.68 -15.51
C GLU A 20 13.01 -12.54 -16.45
N ASN A 21 13.72 -12.37 -17.58
CA ASN A 21 13.40 -11.34 -18.57
C ASN A 21 12.01 -11.55 -19.20
N ASN A 22 11.63 -12.80 -19.49
CA ASN A 22 10.31 -13.10 -20.06
C ASN A 22 9.20 -12.77 -19.06
N VAL A 23 9.32 -13.23 -17.80
CA VAL A 23 8.32 -12.95 -16.76
C VAL A 23 8.20 -11.46 -16.49
N ASN A 24 9.33 -10.72 -16.42
CA ASN A 24 9.30 -9.28 -16.22
C ASN A 24 8.58 -8.55 -17.37
N THR A 25 8.84 -8.94 -18.63
CA THR A 25 8.17 -8.34 -19.80
C THR A 25 6.65 -8.59 -19.79
N GLN A 26 6.23 -9.80 -19.42
CA GLN A 26 4.81 -10.13 -19.27
C GLN A 26 4.16 -9.33 -18.14
N MET A 27 4.84 -9.20 -17.00
CA MET A 27 4.38 -8.41 -15.86
C MET A 27 4.24 -6.93 -16.20
N ASP A 28 5.21 -6.33 -16.90
CA ASP A 28 5.14 -4.92 -17.30
C ASP A 28 3.95 -4.66 -18.22
N THR A 29 3.67 -5.60 -19.13
CA THR A 29 2.52 -5.50 -20.05
C THR A 29 1.19 -5.53 -19.27
N VAL A 30 1.07 -6.43 -18.29
CA VAL A 30 -0.09 -6.53 -17.41
C VAL A 30 -0.25 -5.26 -16.56
N THR A 31 0.83 -4.82 -15.91
CA THR A 31 0.87 -3.63 -15.06
C THR A 31 0.41 -2.40 -15.82
N ASN A 32 0.97 -2.15 -17.01
CA ASN A 32 0.59 -1.02 -17.85
C ASN A 32 -0.88 -1.08 -18.31
N SER A 33 -1.38 -2.28 -18.61
CA SER A 33 -2.78 -2.49 -19.01
C SER A 33 -3.75 -2.22 -17.85
N LEU A 34 -3.39 -2.69 -16.65
CA LEU A 34 -4.14 -2.47 -15.41
C LEU A 34 -4.21 -0.99 -15.05
N LEU A 35 -3.10 -0.27 -15.13
CA LEU A 35 -3.05 1.16 -14.81
C LEU A 35 -3.90 1.99 -15.78
N ARG A 36 -3.90 1.64 -17.07
CA ARG A 36 -4.77 2.28 -18.07
C ARG A 36 -6.26 2.04 -17.76
N ALA A 37 -6.64 0.83 -17.36
CA ALA A 37 -8.02 0.47 -17.03
C ALA A 37 -8.51 1.04 -15.69
N GLY A 38 -7.63 1.10 -14.68
CA GLY A 38 -7.93 1.56 -13.33
C GLY A 38 -8.32 3.03 -13.23
N ASN A 39 -7.67 3.87 -14.05
CA ASN A 39 -7.98 5.30 -14.15
C ASN A 39 -9.42 5.56 -14.62
N ILE A 40 -10.06 4.59 -15.28
CA ILE A 40 -11.41 4.70 -15.84
C ILE A 40 -12.46 4.10 -14.89
N THR A 41 -12.12 3.04 -14.16
CA THR A 41 -13.12 2.13 -13.55
C THR A 41 -13.26 2.22 -12.03
N ILE A 42 -12.27 2.73 -11.29
CA ILE A 42 -12.29 2.63 -9.82
C ILE A 42 -13.00 3.85 -9.18
N PRO A 43 -14.15 3.66 -8.51
CA PRO A 43 -14.87 4.74 -7.85
C PRO A 43 -14.09 5.24 -6.63
N LYS A 44 -13.48 6.42 -6.76
CA LYS A 44 -12.76 7.10 -5.66
C LYS A 44 -13.74 7.44 -4.51
N LYS A 45 -13.45 6.94 -3.30
CA LYS A 45 -14.25 7.08 -2.07
C LYS A 45 -14.72 8.53 -1.84
N LEU A 46 -15.97 8.68 -1.38
CA LEU A 46 -16.58 9.97 -1.07
C LEU A 46 -16.03 10.54 0.25
N LEU A 47 -15.23 11.60 0.16
CA LEU A 47 -14.87 12.44 1.31
C LEU A 47 -16.13 13.09 1.91
N GLN A 48 -16.30 12.96 3.23
CA GLN A 48 -17.29 13.75 3.97
C GLN A 48 -16.79 15.20 4.05
N LEU A 49 -17.50 16.12 3.41
CA LEU A 49 -17.15 17.53 3.33
C LEU A 49 -17.58 18.24 4.63
N LYS A 50 -16.63 18.57 5.50
CA LYS A 50 -16.73 19.81 6.28
C LYS A 50 -16.44 20.96 5.32
N GLY A 51 -17.24 22.02 5.36
CA GLY A 51 -17.12 23.15 4.42
C GLY A 51 -15.68 23.69 4.34
N PRO A 52 -15.23 24.17 3.18
CA PRO A 52 -13.87 24.64 3.01
C PRO A 52 -13.59 25.84 3.95
N LYS A 53 -12.53 25.76 4.77
CA LYS A 53 -12.09 26.86 5.64
C LYS A 53 -11.34 27.99 4.89
N TRP A 54 -11.17 27.87 3.58
CA TRP A 54 -10.43 28.83 2.74
C TRP A 54 -11.35 29.63 1.81
N LYS A 55 -10.86 30.74 1.23
CA LYS A 55 -11.61 31.52 0.23
C LYS A 55 -11.77 30.69 -1.05
N ALA A 56 -12.91 30.04 -1.21
CA ALA A 56 -13.25 29.26 -2.40
C ALA A 56 -13.35 30.16 -3.64
N SER A 57 -12.99 29.65 -4.82
CA SER A 57 -13.14 30.40 -6.07
C SER A 57 -14.62 30.77 -6.34
N PRO A 58 -14.88 31.79 -7.18
CA PRO A 58 -16.24 32.12 -7.59
C PRO A 58 -17.00 30.92 -8.18
N GLU A 59 -16.32 30.06 -8.95
CA GLU A 59 -16.93 28.86 -9.54
C GLU A 59 -17.35 27.84 -8.48
N VAL A 60 -16.51 27.58 -7.47
CA VAL A 60 -16.87 26.70 -6.35
C VAL A 60 -18.00 27.30 -5.53
N GLN A 61 -18.04 28.62 -5.37
CA GLN A 61 -19.14 29.31 -4.69
C GLN A 61 -20.46 29.17 -5.45
N ILE A 62 -20.46 29.28 -6.78
CA ILE A 62 -21.64 29.04 -7.63
C ILE A 62 -22.14 27.61 -7.44
N LEU A 63 -21.24 26.61 -7.50
CA LEU A 63 -21.59 25.20 -7.29
C LEU A 63 -22.11 24.93 -5.87
N LEU A 64 -21.56 25.59 -4.86
CA LEU A 64 -22.05 25.52 -3.48
C LEU A 64 -23.48 26.06 -3.35
N ARG A 65 -23.76 27.22 -3.96
CA ARG A 65 -25.11 27.81 -3.98
C ARG A 65 -26.09 26.87 -4.70
N SER A 66 -25.73 26.40 -5.90
CA SER A 66 -26.55 25.45 -6.66
C SER A 66 -26.86 24.18 -5.87
N CYS A 67 -25.86 23.59 -5.21
CA CYS A 67 -26.08 22.42 -4.35
C CYS A 67 -27.02 22.73 -3.16
N ARG A 68 -26.95 23.94 -2.61
CA ARG A 68 -27.81 24.38 -1.50
C ARG A 68 -29.25 24.57 -1.96
N ASP A 69 -29.45 25.19 -3.11
CA ASP A 69 -30.76 25.46 -3.68
C ASP A 69 -31.46 24.16 -4.11
N LEU A 70 -30.73 23.26 -4.78
CA LEU A 70 -31.23 21.91 -5.11
C LEU A 70 -31.57 21.10 -3.86
N TYR A 71 -30.81 21.25 -2.77
CA TYR A 71 -31.13 20.58 -1.52
C TYR A 71 -32.40 21.13 -0.88
N LYS A 72 -32.63 22.45 -0.92
CA LYS A 72 -33.89 23.06 -0.44
C LYS A 72 -35.08 22.58 -1.27
N GLN A 73 -34.98 22.59 -2.59
CA GLN A 73 -36.03 22.07 -3.48
C GLN A 73 -36.33 20.59 -3.20
N TRP A 74 -35.30 19.76 -3.06
CA TRP A 74 -35.47 18.34 -2.71
C TRP A 74 -36.09 18.15 -1.31
N GLN A 75 -35.82 19.08 -0.38
CA GLN A 75 -36.41 19.08 0.95
C GLN A 75 -37.89 19.45 0.93
N GLU A 76 -38.32 20.40 0.08
CA GLU A 76 -39.72 20.79 -0.09
C GLU A 76 -40.57 19.63 -0.64
N VAL A 77 -40.00 18.78 -1.50
CA VAL A 77 -40.65 17.57 -2.05
C VAL A 77 -40.57 16.37 -1.08
N GLY A 78 -40.20 16.58 0.18
CA GLY A 78 -40.20 15.53 1.22
C GLY A 78 -39.01 14.57 1.17
N LYS A 79 -37.91 14.92 0.48
CA LYS A 79 -36.65 14.15 0.42
C LYS A 79 -36.81 12.70 -0.06
N GLN A 80 -37.77 12.43 -0.94
CA GLN A 80 -37.94 11.11 -1.54
C GLN A 80 -36.67 10.68 -2.28
N LYS A 81 -36.23 9.44 -2.04
CA LYS A 81 -34.94 8.91 -2.52
C LYS A 81 -34.90 8.73 -4.03
N ASP A 82 -36.03 8.36 -4.62
CA ASP A 82 -36.17 8.04 -6.04
C ASP A 82 -36.58 9.25 -6.90
N HIS A 83 -36.72 10.43 -6.27
CA HIS A 83 -37.06 11.65 -6.97
C HIS A 83 -35.92 12.12 -7.89
N PRO A 84 -36.20 12.65 -9.11
CA PRO A 84 -35.17 13.17 -10.03
C PRO A 84 -34.31 14.29 -9.42
N MET A 85 -34.81 15.02 -8.41
CA MET A 85 -33.98 16.00 -7.68
C MET A 85 -32.85 15.35 -6.86
N ALA A 86 -33.02 14.12 -6.38
CA ALA A 86 -31.98 13.42 -5.63
C ALA A 86 -30.79 13.07 -6.54
N THR A 87 -31.07 12.65 -7.78
CA THR A 87 -30.04 12.29 -8.78
C THR A 87 -29.30 13.53 -9.28
N THR A 88 -30.02 14.61 -9.60
CA THR A 88 -29.42 15.90 -9.99
C THR A 88 -28.56 16.48 -8.87
N LEU A 89 -29.05 16.51 -7.62
CA LEU A 89 -28.26 16.94 -6.46
C LEU A 89 -27.00 16.09 -6.26
N ARG A 90 -27.09 14.76 -6.46
CA ARG A 90 -25.93 13.86 -6.36
C ARG A 90 -24.87 14.21 -7.42
N ASN A 91 -25.30 14.51 -8.65
CA ASN A 91 -24.44 14.91 -9.75
C ASN A 91 -23.77 16.28 -9.49
N GLU A 92 -24.52 17.28 -9.04
CA GLU A 92 -23.96 18.59 -8.69
C GLU A 92 -22.97 18.51 -7.52
N LYS A 93 -23.29 17.73 -6.47
CA LYS A 93 -22.33 17.44 -5.39
C LYS A 93 -21.06 16.76 -5.92
N ARG A 94 -21.15 15.94 -6.97
CA ARG A 94 -19.98 15.31 -7.61
C ARG A 94 -19.14 16.35 -8.35
N LYS A 95 -19.75 17.23 -9.12
CA LYS A 95 -19.06 18.36 -9.79
C LYS A 95 -18.35 19.25 -8.79
N LEU A 96 -19.05 19.67 -7.72
CA LEU A 96 -18.49 20.46 -6.63
C LEU A 96 -17.24 19.80 -6.01
N ARG A 97 -17.31 18.51 -5.67
CA ARG A 97 -16.15 17.76 -5.15
C ARG A 97 -15.00 17.67 -6.14
N SER A 98 -15.29 17.57 -7.43
CA SER A 98 -14.27 17.55 -8.47
C SER A 98 -13.53 18.89 -8.50
N LYS A 99 -14.29 19.99 -8.53
CA LYS A 99 -13.73 21.34 -8.59
C LYS A 99 -12.92 21.71 -7.35
N ILE A 100 -13.44 21.40 -6.15
CA ILE A 100 -12.70 21.61 -4.89
C ILE A 100 -11.36 20.85 -4.91
N ARG A 101 -11.33 19.61 -5.41
CA ARG A 101 -10.09 18.82 -5.49
C ARG A 101 -9.10 19.42 -6.49
N MET A 102 -9.59 19.88 -7.63
CA MET A 102 -8.77 20.57 -8.62
C MET A 102 -8.12 21.82 -8.01
N GLU A 103 -8.89 22.66 -7.31
CA GLU A 103 -8.37 23.84 -6.61
C GLU A 103 -7.40 23.47 -5.49
N GLN A 104 -7.65 22.40 -4.74
CA GLN A 104 -6.72 21.88 -3.74
C GLN A 104 -5.39 21.42 -4.33
N ALA A 105 -5.42 20.76 -5.49
CA ALA A 105 -4.23 20.36 -6.22
C ALA A 105 -3.45 21.58 -6.72
N VAL A 106 -4.14 22.54 -7.36
CA VAL A 106 -3.53 23.80 -7.84
C VAL A 106 -2.93 24.59 -6.69
N CYS A 107 -3.66 24.82 -5.59
CA CYS A 107 -3.13 25.50 -4.40
C CYS A 107 -1.96 24.75 -3.74
N ARG A 108 -1.83 23.44 -3.95
CA ARG A 108 -0.68 22.66 -3.46
C ARG A 108 0.51 22.81 -4.40
N GLN A 109 0.29 22.70 -5.71
CA GLN A 109 1.32 22.94 -6.73
C GLN A 109 1.88 24.36 -6.64
N ASN A 110 1.03 25.37 -6.49
CA ASN A 110 1.46 26.74 -6.30
C ASN A 110 2.29 26.92 -5.02
N LEU A 111 1.97 26.21 -3.93
CA LEU A 111 2.77 26.24 -2.71
C LEU A 111 4.14 25.58 -2.93
N TYR A 112 4.20 24.47 -3.67
CA TYR A 112 5.48 23.86 -4.05
C TYR A 112 6.31 24.79 -4.92
N GLN A 113 5.70 25.40 -5.94
CA GLN A 113 6.40 26.35 -6.82
C GLN A 113 6.94 27.53 -6.01
N GLN A 114 6.14 28.11 -5.10
CA GLN A 114 6.60 29.18 -4.21
C GLN A 114 7.80 28.77 -3.33
N ILE A 115 7.83 27.52 -2.85
CA ILE A 115 8.95 26.99 -2.08
C ILE A 115 10.19 26.83 -2.97
N MET A 116 10.02 26.37 -4.21
CA MET A 116 11.12 26.19 -5.16
C MET A 116 11.70 27.54 -5.62
N ASP A 117 10.84 28.51 -5.90
CA ASP A 117 11.25 29.84 -6.34
C ASP A 117 11.90 30.64 -5.20
N ASN A 118 11.40 30.48 -3.98
CA ASN A 118 11.86 31.20 -2.80
C ASN A 118 11.90 30.26 -1.59
N PRO A 119 13.00 29.52 -1.38
CA PRO A 119 13.12 28.58 -0.27
C PRO A 119 13.08 29.32 1.06
N ASN A 120 11.92 29.29 1.71
CA ASN A 120 11.65 29.95 2.98
C ASN A 120 11.10 28.94 3.99
N PHE A 121 11.70 28.90 5.17
CA PHE A 121 11.28 28.04 6.28
C PHE A 121 9.79 28.17 6.62
N GLN A 122 9.22 29.39 6.55
CA GLN A 122 7.81 29.61 6.83
C GLN A 122 6.89 28.89 5.83
N LEU A 123 7.26 28.86 4.54
CA LEU A 123 6.50 28.15 3.51
C LEU A 123 6.62 26.63 3.69
N PHE A 124 7.80 26.15 4.08
CA PHE A 124 8.04 24.76 4.41
C PHE A 124 7.22 24.30 5.63
N TYR A 125 7.20 25.08 6.71
CA TYR A 125 6.35 24.81 7.87
C TYR A 125 4.85 24.88 7.54
N ARG A 126 4.44 25.80 6.66
CA ARG A 126 3.06 25.85 6.16
C ARG A 126 2.69 24.56 5.40
N LEU A 127 3.60 24.00 4.60
CA LEU A 127 3.42 22.71 3.94
C LEU A 127 3.32 21.56 4.95
N ILE A 128 4.24 21.49 5.92
CA ILE A 128 4.23 20.48 6.99
C ILE A 128 2.92 20.54 7.77
N ASN A 129 2.53 21.73 8.24
CA ASN A 129 1.31 21.91 9.03
C ASN A 129 0.04 21.57 8.23
N ARG A 130 0.06 21.77 6.90
CA ARG A 130 -1.03 21.37 6.01
C ARG A 130 -1.11 19.86 5.81
N ASN A 131 0.01 19.14 5.91
CA ASN A 131 0.09 17.69 5.76
C ASN A 131 -0.09 16.93 7.08
N ARG A 132 0.13 17.57 8.23
CA ARG A 132 -0.16 16.98 9.55
C ARG A 132 -1.66 16.75 9.68
N SER A 133 -2.08 15.49 9.81
CA SER A 133 -3.44 15.16 10.22
C SER A 133 -3.68 15.70 11.63
N ASN A 134 -4.77 16.46 11.83
CA ASN A 134 -5.10 17.09 13.10
C ASN A 134 -5.12 16.08 14.27
N GLN A 135 -4.01 15.98 15.00
CA GLN A 135 -3.90 15.52 16.38
C GLN A 135 -2.47 15.82 16.84
N GLN A 136 -2.26 17.01 17.41
CA GLN A 136 -1.08 17.28 18.21
C GLN A 136 -1.25 16.54 19.54
N THR A 137 -0.68 15.35 19.68
CA THR A 137 -0.13 14.97 20.97
C THR A 137 1.20 15.70 21.09
N SER A 138 1.22 16.83 21.78
CA SER A 138 2.47 17.46 22.20
C SER A 138 3.11 16.56 23.27
N THR A 139 3.85 15.54 22.84
CA THR A 139 4.72 14.81 23.74
C THR A 139 5.95 15.68 23.99
N ASN A 140 5.93 16.43 25.09
CA ASN A 140 7.07 17.19 25.60
C ASN A 140 8.18 16.28 26.17
N CYS A 141 8.01 14.96 26.11
CA CYS A 141 8.99 13.98 26.54
C CYS A 141 9.30 13.00 25.41
N LEU A 142 10.57 12.61 25.36
CA LEU A 142 11.05 11.51 24.54
C LEU A 142 11.23 10.30 25.46
N LYS A 143 10.62 9.17 25.11
CA LYS A 143 10.81 7.90 25.83
C LYS A 143 11.78 7.01 25.03
N ILE A 144 12.96 6.75 25.58
CA ILE A 144 13.96 5.82 25.03
C ILE A 144 14.40 4.90 26.18
N ASP A 145 14.36 3.58 25.97
CA ASP A 145 14.76 2.56 26.96
C ASP A 145 14.13 2.75 28.35
N GLU A 146 12.83 3.01 28.36
CA GLU A 146 12.02 3.27 29.57
C GLU A 146 12.29 4.58 30.32
N ALA A 147 13.35 5.31 29.97
CA ALA A 147 13.63 6.64 30.50
C ALA A 147 12.85 7.73 29.77
N TYR A 148 12.37 8.74 30.50
CA TYR A 148 11.70 9.92 29.94
C TYR A 148 12.62 11.13 30.03
N ASN A 149 12.99 11.68 28.88
CA ASN A 149 13.84 12.87 28.80
C ASN A 149 12.98 14.08 28.42
N PHE A 150 12.98 15.09 29.30
CA PHE A 150 12.20 16.32 29.14
C PHE A 150 13.06 17.51 28.70
N VAL A 151 14.39 17.42 28.86
CA VAL A 151 15.33 18.47 28.49
C VAL A 151 15.70 18.34 27.00
N PRO A 152 15.58 19.40 26.18
CA PRO A 152 15.84 19.32 24.73
C PRO A 152 17.24 18.82 24.36
N GLU A 153 18.28 19.16 25.13
CA GLU A 153 19.65 18.69 24.89
C GLU A 153 19.78 17.19 25.16
N GLU A 154 19.20 16.71 26.26
CA GLU A 154 19.16 15.29 26.58
C GLU A 154 18.36 14.51 25.53
N GLN A 155 17.25 15.07 25.05
CA GLN A 155 16.46 14.47 23.96
C GLN A 155 17.30 14.31 22.69
N ARG A 156 18.04 15.36 22.30
CA ARG A 156 18.95 15.32 21.15
C ARG A 156 20.03 14.26 21.33
N ASN A 157 20.71 14.24 22.48
CA ASN A 157 21.78 13.28 22.76
C ASN A 157 21.26 11.84 22.80
N SER A 158 20.07 11.63 23.37
CA SER A 158 19.42 10.32 23.39
C SER A 158 19.04 9.85 21.99
N PHE A 159 18.57 10.76 21.13
CA PHE A 159 18.29 10.47 19.73
C PHE A 159 19.55 10.06 18.96
N VAL A 160 20.66 10.79 19.15
CA VAL A 160 21.94 10.48 18.53
C VAL A 160 22.38 9.08 18.95
N LYS A 161 22.42 8.82 20.26
CA LYS A 161 22.83 7.52 20.80
C LYS A 161 21.96 6.35 20.31
N TYR A 162 20.64 6.56 20.27
CA TYR A 162 19.69 5.54 19.78
C TYR A 162 19.93 5.19 18.30
N TYR A 163 20.12 6.19 17.44
CA TYR A 163 20.35 5.95 16.03
C TYR A 163 21.77 5.46 15.72
N GLU A 164 22.78 5.87 16.50
CA GLU A 164 24.11 5.28 16.46
C GLU A 164 24.03 3.78 16.76
N ASP A 165 23.34 3.39 17.83
CA ASP A 165 23.15 1.99 18.21
C ASP A 165 22.37 1.16 17.17
N LEU A 166 21.41 1.78 16.47
CA LEU A 166 20.73 1.16 15.32
C LEU A 166 21.61 1.07 14.08
N SER A 167 22.55 2.00 13.90
CA SER A 167 23.40 2.08 12.70
C SER A 167 24.60 1.16 12.74
N VAL A 168 25.04 0.75 13.95
CA VAL A 168 26.09 -0.24 14.11
C VAL A 168 25.49 -1.62 13.83
N PRO A 169 25.94 -2.34 12.78
CA PRO A 169 25.50 -3.71 12.54
C PRO A 169 26.00 -4.56 13.72
N LYS A 170 25.12 -4.83 14.69
CA LYS A 170 25.43 -5.77 15.76
C LYS A 170 25.54 -7.13 15.09
N GLU A 171 26.72 -7.76 15.14
CA GLU A 171 26.91 -9.13 14.67
C GLU A 171 25.95 -10.03 15.45
N ASN A 172 24.82 -10.34 14.82
CA ASN A 172 23.79 -11.14 15.43
C ASN A 172 24.30 -12.59 15.35
N ILE A 173 24.95 -13.06 16.42
CA ILE A 173 25.53 -14.43 16.52
C ILE A 173 24.46 -15.49 16.18
N TYR A 174 23.18 -15.15 16.38
CA TYR A 174 22.02 -15.97 16.01
C TYR A 174 21.72 -16.02 14.50
N GLU A 175 22.03 -14.99 13.72
CA GLU A 175 21.71 -14.94 12.29
C GLU A 175 22.57 -15.89 11.47
N ASN A 176 23.86 -16.05 11.79
CA ASN A 176 24.74 -16.97 11.05
C ASN A 176 24.40 -18.45 11.29
N GLY A 177 24.04 -18.81 12.53
CA GLY A 177 23.56 -20.16 12.84
C GLY A 177 22.23 -20.47 12.16
N TYR A 178 21.29 -19.52 12.18
CA TYR A 178 19.98 -19.67 11.54
C TYR A 178 20.09 -19.75 10.02
N LEU A 179 20.94 -18.94 9.39
CA LEU A 179 21.19 -18.98 7.95
C LEU A 179 21.73 -20.35 7.51
N ASN A 180 22.66 -20.93 8.27
CA ASN A 180 23.20 -22.25 7.99
C ASN A 180 22.13 -23.34 8.15
N LEU A 181 21.28 -23.26 9.17
CA LEU A 181 20.14 -24.17 9.34
C LEU A 181 19.14 -24.06 8.18
N CYS A 182 18.86 -22.85 7.70
CA CYS A 182 18.01 -22.63 6.51
C CYS A 182 18.62 -23.28 5.26
N LYS A 183 19.93 -23.12 5.04
CA LYS A 183 20.64 -23.76 3.92
C LYS A 183 20.59 -25.29 4.00
N ILE A 184 20.86 -25.87 5.16
CA ILE A 184 20.80 -27.33 5.35
C ILE A 184 19.38 -27.84 5.10
N ARG A 185 18.37 -27.15 5.64
CA ARG A 185 16.97 -27.52 5.44
C ARG A 185 16.55 -27.44 3.97
N GLN A 186 16.98 -26.40 3.26
CA GLN A 186 16.73 -26.27 1.83
C GLN A 186 17.38 -27.40 1.03
N GLN A 187 18.64 -27.76 1.31
CA GLN A 187 19.32 -28.88 0.67
C GLN A 187 18.60 -30.21 0.91
N LEU A 188 18.09 -30.46 2.12
CA LEU A 188 17.32 -31.66 2.44
C LEU A 188 16.01 -31.72 1.64
N TYR A 189 15.32 -30.58 1.46
CA TYR A 189 14.12 -30.53 0.63
C TYR A 189 14.43 -30.77 -0.84
N GLU A 190 15.50 -30.17 -1.38
CA GLU A 190 15.94 -30.39 -2.76
C GLU A 190 16.24 -31.89 -2.99
N GLN A 191 16.99 -32.53 -2.09
CA GLN A 191 17.30 -33.96 -2.17
C GLN A 191 16.08 -34.89 -2.04
N ALA A 192 15.07 -34.49 -1.25
CA ALA A 192 13.83 -35.25 -1.11
C ALA A 192 12.94 -35.10 -2.35
N MET A 193 12.84 -33.87 -2.88
CA MET A 193 12.04 -33.57 -4.07
C MET A 193 12.60 -34.21 -5.34
N ASP A 194 13.92 -34.40 -5.44
CA ASP A 194 14.54 -35.07 -6.59
C ASP A 194 14.26 -36.59 -6.64
N LYS A 195 13.78 -37.19 -5.55
CA LYS A 195 13.53 -38.64 -5.46
C LYS A 195 12.09 -39.06 -5.76
N GLU A 196 11.14 -38.12 -5.78
CA GLU A 196 9.70 -38.38 -5.92
C GLU A 196 9.01 -37.49 -6.98
N ALA A 197 9.76 -36.89 -7.91
CA ALA A 197 9.24 -35.83 -8.78
C ALA A 197 8.20 -36.33 -9.80
N GLU A 198 6.93 -36.39 -9.38
CA GLU A 198 5.80 -36.14 -10.27
C GLU A 198 5.86 -34.69 -10.75
N ASP A 199 5.52 -34.47 -12.02
CA ASP A 199 5.40 -33.12 -12.55
C ASP A 199 4.37 -32.33 -11.71
N PRO A 200 4.72 -31.14 -11.21
CA PRO A 200 3.83 -30.40 -10.34
C PRO A 200 2.53 -30.05 -11.08
N GLU A 201 1.40 -30.22 -10.39
CA GLU A 201 0.08 -29.88 -10.93
C GLU A 201 0.04 -28.40 -11.33
N GLN A 202 -0.33 -28.15 -12.59
CA GLN A 202 -0.40 -26.80 -13.14
C GLN A 202 -1.69 -26.11 -12.73
N PHE A 203 -1.61 -24.82 -12.42
CA PHE A 203 -2.81 -24.03 -12.16
C PHE A 203 -3.65 -23.85 -13.42
N THR A 204 -4.95 -23.92 -13.25
CA THR A 204 -5.94 -23.57 -14.26
C THR A 204 -6.30 -22.09 -14.23
N GLU A 205 -6.78 -21.55 -15.35
CA GLU A 205 -7.22 -20.16 -15.42
C GLU A 205 -8.39 -19.85 -14.46
N THR A 206 -9.28 -20.83 -14.26
CA THR A 206 -10.44 -20.70 -13.38
C THR A 206 -10.03 -20.57 -11.91
N GLU A 207 -8.99 -21.29 -11.48
CA GLU A 207 -8.42 -21.19 -10.13
C GLU A 207 -7.81 -19.82 -9.89
N VAL A 208 -7.00 -19.33 -10.83
CA VAL A 208 -6.38 -18.01 -10.74
C VAL A 208 -7.45 -16.92 -10.72
N MET A 209 -8.47 -17.01 -11.58
CA MET A 209 -9.59 -16.06 -11.59
C MET A 209 -10.38 -16.09 -10.26
N LYS A 210 -10.60 -17.28 -9.69
CA LYS A 210 -11.24 -17.45 -8.37
C LYS A 210 -10.40 -16.83 -7.25
N ALA A 211 -9.08 -16.99 -7.30
CA ALA A 211 -8.15 -16.38 -6.36
C ALA A 211 -8.18 -14.85 -6.43
N ILE A 212 -8.14 -14.28 -7.63
CA ILE A 212 -8.26 -12.83 -7.86
C ILE A 212 -9.57 -12.30 -7.26
N GLY A 213 -10.68 -13.02 -7.45
CA GLY A 213 -11.98 -12.66 -6.89
C GLY A 213 -12.05 -12.63 -5.36
N LYS A 214 -11.13 -13.34 -4.67
CA LYS A 214 -11.05 -13.38 -3.20
C LYS A 214 -10.11 -12.33 -2.61
N LEU A 215 -9.44 -11.51 -3.43
CA LEU A 215 -8.52 -10.50 -2.92
C LEU A 215 -9.23 -9.50 -1.98
N ASN A 216 -8.57 -9.13 -0.89
CA ASN A 216 -9.09 -8.12 0.02
C ASN A 216 -8.98 -6.74 -0.62
N THR A 217 -10.13 -6.11 -0.88
CA THR A 217 -10.21 -4.73 -1.39
C THR A 217 -9.90 -3.72 -0.30
N LYS A 218 -9.63 -2.47 -0.70
CA LYS A 218 -9.30 -1.31 0.17
C LYS A 218 -7.95 -1.40 0.89
N ASN A 219 -7.07 -2.29 0.44
CA ASN A 219 -5.69 -2.33 0.87
C ASN A 219 -4.84 -1.30 0.11
N SER A 220 -3.61 -1.09 0.58
CA SER A 220 -2.64 -0.21 -0.07
C SER A 220 -2.33 -0.67 -1.49
N ALA A 221 -2.05 0.29 -2.36
CA ALA A 221 -1.52 0.01 -3.68
C ALA A 221 -0.07 -0.48 -3.61
N ASP A 222 0.39 -1.16 -4.66
CA ASP A 222 1.80 -1.48 -4.86
C ASP A 222 2.63 -0.26 -5.31
N GLU A 223 3.91 -0.45 -5.61
CA GLU A 223 4.85 0.60 -6.03
C GLU A 223 4.44 1.22 -7.38
N SER A 224 3.71 0.45 -8.19
CA SER A 224 3.17 0.87 -9.48
C SER A 224 1.80 1.55 -9.34
N GLY A 225 1.19 1.57 -8.15
CA GLY A 225 -0.14 2.13 -7.90
C GLY A 225 -1.30 1.17 -8.20
N ILE A 226 -1.04 -0.11 -8.42
CA ILE A 226 -2.04 -1.16 -8.64
C ILE A 226 -2.61 -1.61 -7.29
N THR A 227 -3.93 -1.74 -7.23
CA THR A 227 -4.67 -2.22 -6.05
C THR A 227 -5.42 -3.50 -6.37
N ALA A 228 -5.90 -4.21 -5.33
CA ALA A 228 -6.73 -5.39 -5.50
C ALA A 228 -7.99 -5.15 -6.38
N GLU A 229 -8.57 -3.94 -6.34
CA GLU A 229 -9.71 -3.59 -7.18
C GLU A 229 -9.37 -3.58 -8.67
N HIS A 230 -8.14 -3.18 -9.05
CA HIS A 230 -7.70 -3.22 -10.44
C HIS A 230 -7.76 -4.65 -10.96
N LEU A 231 -7.18 -5.59 -10.19
CA LEU A 231 -7.14 -7.01 -10.53
C LEU A 231 -8.55 -7.63 -10.55
N GLN A 232 -9.41 -7.30 -9.58
CA GLN A 232 -10.78 -7.82 -9.54
C GLN A 232 -11.62 -7.37 -10.74
N ASN A 233 -11.47 -6.12 -11.17
CA ASN A 233 -12.23 -5.56 -12.28
C ASN A 233 -11.74 -6.08 -13.64
N SER A 234 -10.46 -6.45 -13.75
CA SER A 234 -9.85 -6.96 -14.99
C SER A 234 -9.57 -8.47 -14.94
N LYS A 235 -10.19 -9.20 -14.01
CA LYS A 235 -9.82 -10.60 -13.75
C LYS A 235 -9.94 -11.49 -14.98
N SER A 236 -10.89 -11.21 -15.88
CA SER A 236 -11.10 -11.98 -17.12
C SER A 236 -10.05 -11.73 -18.20
N THR A 237 -9.33 -10.62 -18.14
CA THR A 237 -8.27 -10.30 -19.11
C THR A 237 -6.89 -10.67 -18.59
N VAL A 238 -6.70 -10.61 -17.27
CA VAL A 238 -5.40 -10.79 -16.63
C VAL A 238 -5.18 -12.24 -16.15
N SER A 239 -6.24 -13.03 -15.97
CA SER A 239 -6.17 -14.42 -15.51
C SER A 239 -5.25 -15.28 -16.37
N SER A 240 -5.44 -15.30 -17.69
CA SER A 240 -4.65 -16.11 -18.61
C SER A 240 -3.14 -15.83 -18.51
N VAL A 241 -2.76 -14.55 -18.44
CA VAL A 241 -1.34 -14.15 -18.34
C VAL A 241 -0.77 -14.54 -16.97
N LEU A 242 -1.50 -14.28 -15.88
CA LEU A 242 -1.05 -14.66 -14.54
C LEU A 242 -0.93 -16.18 -14.39
N THR A 243 -1.84 -16.97 -14.96
CA THR A 243 -1.76 -18.43 -14.98
C THR A 243 -0.48 -18.88 -15.68
N SER A 244 -0.14 -18.30 -16.84
CA SER A 244 1.11 -18.61 -17.54
C SER A 244 2.34 -18.28 -16.69
N ILE A 245 2.34 -17.14 -15.99
CA ILE A 245 3.44 -16.75 -15.10
C ILE A 245 3.57 -17.73 -13.93
N PHE A 246 2.48 -18.06 -13.24
CA PHE A 246 2.52 -18.97 -12.10
C PHE A 246 2.94 -20.38 -12.50
N ASN A 247 2.45 -20.89 -13.63
CA ASN A 247 2.86 -22.20 -14.13
C ASN A 247 4.34 -22.21 -14.54
N ASN A 248 4.85 -21.12 -15.13
CA ASN A 248 6.29 -20.99 -15.41
C ASN A 248 7.13 -21.01 -14.12
N ILE A 249 6.68 -20.32 -13.06
CA ILE A 249 7.36 -20.31 -11.76
C ILE A 249 7.41 -21.71 -11.16
N ILE A 250 6.30 -22.45 -11.20
CA ILE A 250 6.22 -23.82 -10.66
C ILE A 250 7.09 -24.78 -11.47
N MET A 251 6.94 -24.80 -12.80
CA MET A 251 7.65 -25.74 -13.66
C MET A 251 9.16 -25.50 -13.63
N LYS A 252 9.60 -24.24 -13.57
CA LYS A 252 11.02 -23.89 -13.57
C LYS A 252 11.61 -23.75 -12.18
N ARG A 253 10.77 -23.77 -11.14
CA ARG A 253 11.14 -23.53 -9.72
C ARG A 253 11.93 -22.23 -9.51
N ILE A 254 11.66 -21.21 -10.33
CA ILE A 254 12.35 -19.91 -10.29
C ILE A 254 11.32 -18.83 -10.01
N VAL A 255 11.49 -18.12 -8.88
CA VAL A 255 10.69 -16.96 -8.52
C VAL A 255 11.41 -15.68 -8.97
N PRO A 256 10.78 -14.86 -9.83
CA PRO A 256 11.36 -13.58 -10.28
C PRO A 256 11.74 -12.69 -9.11
N VAL A 257 12.81 -11.89 -9.25
CA VAL A 257 13.22 -10.96 -8.20
C VAL A 257 12.13 -9.91 -7.92
N SER A 258 11.38 -9.50 -8.94
CA SER A 258 10.25 -8.57 -8.82
C SER A 258 9.19 -9.03 -7.81
N PHE A 259 8.97 -10.34 -7.64
CA PHE A 259 8.01 -10.91 -6.69
C PHE A 259 8.53 -10.96 -5.25
N LYS A 260 9.83 -10.71 -5.05
CA LYS A 260 10.48 -10.71 -3.74
C LYS A 260 10.46 -9.33 -3.09
N PHE A 261 10.15 -8.27 -3.85
CA PHE A 261 10.03 -6.93 -3.31
C PHE A 261 8.72 -6.76 -2.54
N GLY A 262 8.81 -6.11 -1.39
CA GLY A 262 7.67 -5.78 -0.54
C GLY A 262 7.77 -4.35 -0.05
N ILE A 263 6.65 -3.63 -0.03
CA ILE A 263 6.61 -2.25 0.43
C ILE A 263 6.55 -2.23 1.95
N LEU A 264 7.63 -1.76 2.58
CA LEU A 264 7.68 -1.52 4.01
C LEU A 264 6.90 -0.24 4.35
N THR A 265 5.61 -0.40 4.63
CA THR A 265 4.77 0.70 5.13
C THR A 265 4.74 0.66 6.66
N GLN A 266 5.23 1.71 7.31
CA GLN A 266 5.08 1.85 8.76
C GLN A 266 3.60 2.02 9.13
N VAL A 267 3.00 1.01 9.74
CA VAL A 267 1.65 1.07 10.27
C VAL A 267 1.72 1.47 11.73
N LEU A 268 1.37 2.72 12.04
CA LEU A 268 1.18 3.15 13.41
C LEU A 268 0.04 2.35 14.04
N LYS A 269 0.36 1.49 15.00
CA LYS A 269 -0.66 0.81 15.81
C LYS A 269 -1.47 1.92 16.50
N LYS A 270 -2.80 1.88 16.34
CA LYS A 270 -3.66 2.66 17.22
C LYS A 270 -3.30 2.27 18.65
N GLN A 271 -2.96 3.25 19.48
CA GLN A 271 -2.85 2.99 20.92
C GLN A 271 -4.18 2.34 21.32
N LYS A 272 -4.11 1.11 21.84
CA LYS A 272 -5.27 0.53 22.53
C LYS A 272 -5.57 1.50 23.66
N ASP A 273 -6.79 2.03 23.68
CA ASP A 273 -7.29 2.64 24.91
C ASP A 273 -7.05 1.63 26.04
N PRO A 274 -6.51 2.04 27.21
CA PRO A 274 -6.24 1.16 28.34
C PRO A 274 -7.54 0.72 29.05
N LYS A 275 -8.59 0.40 28.29
CA LYS A 275 -9.88 -0.05 28.79
C LYS A 275 -10.31 -1.29 28.03
N GLU A 276 -9.94 -2.42 28.61
CA GLU A 276 -10.58 -3.74 28.62
C GLU A 276 -9.49 -4.81 28.70
N GLY A 277 -8.96 -4.97 29.92
CA GLY A 277 -8.40 -6.25 30.30
C GLY A 277 -9.51 -7.29 30.15
N ARG A 278 -9.38 -8.15 29.14
CA ARG A 278 -10.12 -9.42 29.10
C ARG A 278 -9.79 -10.13 30.41
N LYS A 279 -10.75 -10.17 31.34
CA LYS A 279 -10.73 -11.17 32.40
C LYS A 279 -10.80 -12.52 31.71
N ILE A 280 -9.66 -13.19 31.62
CA ILE A 280 -9.62 -14.63 31.35
C ILE A 280 -10.21 -15.23 32.63
N SER A 281 -11.45 -15.68 32.57
CA SER A 281 -12.05 -16.48 33.62
C SER A 281 -11.26 -17.77 33.73
N GLU A 282 -10.51 -17.93 34.81
CA GLU A 282 -9.93 -19.20 35.22
C GLU A 282 -11.06 -20.23 35.32
N GLY A 283 -10.98 -21.28 34.50
CA GLY A 283 -11.88 -22.41 34.58
C GLY A 283 -11.67 -23.11 35.91
N GLN A 284 -12.72 -23.17 36.73
CA GLN A 284 -12.78 -24.07 37.87
C GLN A 284 -12.72 -25.51 37.37
N SER A 285 -11.65 -26.20 37.72
CA SER A 285 -11.56 -27.65 37.68
C SER A 285 -12.47 -28.22 38.78
N ASN A 286 -13.63 -28.75 38.38
CA ASN A 286 -14.42 -29.58 39.28
C ASN A 286 -13.71 -30.93 39.45
N SER A 287 -13.44 -31.25 40.72
CA SER A 287 -13.17 -32.61 41.20
C SER A 287 -14.48 -33.37 41.37
#